data_AF-A0ABD2M3B4-F1
#
_entry.id   AF-A0ABD2M3B4-F1
#
_cell.length_a   1.000
_cell.length_b   1.000
_cell.length_c   1.000
_cell.angle_alpha   90.00
_cell.angle_beta   90.00
_cell.angle_gamma   90.00
#
_symmetry.space_group_name_H-M   'P 1'
#
loop_
_entity.id
_entity.type
_entity.pdbx_description
1 polymer ?
#
loop_
_entity_poly.entity_id
_entity_poly.type
_entity_poly.pdbx_seq_one_letter_code
_entity_poly.pdbx_strand_id
1 'polypeptide(L)'
;MMMKMMAFPSSFLQMIIFHLIIPLALLLFFFQTSSGANPCQDYSLHDCDAVAECDSEQPGFFQCKCPRGYVDVSPDRRRMPGRKCKRASLTLGIGLNLQRRLNHHQNMLNLGQRICC
;
A
#
# COMPACT_ATOMS: atom_id res chain seq x y z
N MET A 1 37.40 60.04 -30.39
CA MET A 1 38.32 59.33 -29.48
C MET A 1 37.73 57.97 -29.16
N MET A 2 38.50 56.93 -29.47
CA MET A 2 38.18 55.53 -29.24
C MET A 2 38.59 55.16 -27.82
N MET A 3 37.78 54.36 -27.12
CA MET A 3 38.28 53.34 -26.20
C MET A 3 37.21 52.24 -26.05
N LYS A 4 37.60 51.09 -26.58
CA LYS A 4 36.85 49.83 -26.70
C LYS A 4 37.15 49.03 -25.44
N MET A 5 36.13 48.61 -24.70
CA MET A 5 36.26 47.59 -23.66
C MET A 5 35.36 46.43 -24.04
N MET A 6 36.00 45.29 -24.23
CA MET A 6 35.46 44.09 -24.86
C MET A 6 34.35 43.48 -24.00
N ALA A 7 33.21 43.23 -24.64
CA ALA A 7 32.15 42.38 -24.09
C ALA A 7 32.72 40.98 -23.86
N PHE A 8 32.86 40.59 -22.60
CA PHE A 8 33.21 39.24 -22.18
C PHE A 8 32.03 38.30 -22.48
N PRO A 9 32.27 37.05 -22.92
CA PRO A 9 31.20 36.15 -23.33
C PRO A 9 30.43 35.71 -22.09
N SER A 10 29.18 36.14 -21.99
CA SER A 10 28.18 35.75 -20.98
C SER A 10 27.81 34.26 -20.99
N SER A 11 28.58 33.42 -21.69
CA SER A 11 28.34 31.98 -21.86
C SER A 11 29.26 31.10 -21.02
N PHE A 12 30.50 31.51 -20.69
CA PHE A 12 31.45 30.63 -19.98
C PHE A 12 31.20 30.54 -18.46
N LEU A 13 30.83 31.65 -17.82
CA LEU A 13 30.43 31.63 -16.40
C LEU A 13 29.11 30.88 -16.20
N GLN A 14 28.20 30.96 -17.18
CA GLN A 14 26.91 30.26 -17.18
C GLN A 14 27.13 28.73 -17.22
N MET A 15 28.11 28.23 -17.98
CA MET A 15 28.43 26.79 -18.10
C MET A 15 28.99 26.16 -16.82
N ILE A 16 29.74 26.92 -16.01
CA ILE A 16 30.31 26.43 -14.74
C ILE A 16 29.23 26.31 -13.66
N ILE A 17 28.28 27.25 -13.65
CA ILE A 17 27.11 27.22 -12.75
C ILE A 17 26.25 26.01 -13.07
N PHE A 18 26.06 25.66 -14.34
CA PHE A 18 25.34 24.43 -14.72
C PHE A 18 26.09 23.17 -14.26
N HIS A 19 27.41 23.04 -14.42
CA HIS A 19 28.12 21.82 -13.98
C HIS A 19 28.23 21.63 -12.46
N LEU A 20 28.10 22.69 -11.65
CA LEU A 20 28.16 22.61 -10.19
C LEU A 20 26.78 22.60 -9.52
N ILE A 21 25.76 23.24 -10.13
CA ILE A 21 24.39 23.31 -9.60
C ILE A 21 23.48 22.22 -10.16
N ILE A 22 23.63 21.80 -11.43
CA ILE A 22 22.86 20.69 -12.00
C ILE A 22 23.05 19.38 -11.20
N PRO A 23 24.27 18.92 -10.81
CA PRO A 23 24.39 17.65 -10.10
C PRO A 23 23.75 17.69 -8.71
N LEU A 24 23.81 18.82 -8.01
CA LEU A 24 23.15 19.00 -6.70
C LEU A 24 21.62 19.08 -6.86
N ALA A 25 21.13 19.81 -7.86
CA ALA A 25 19.71 19.92 -8.17
C ALA A 25 19.12 18.60 -8.70
N LEU A 26 19.86 17.86 -9.54
CA LEU A 26 19.47 16.52 -10.02
C LEU A 26 19.45 15.50 -8.88
N LEU A 27 20.43 15.51 -7.97
CA LEU A 27 20.39 14.67 -6.77
C LEU A 27 19.14 14.96 -5.94
N LEU A 28 18.83 16.25 -5.68
CA LEU A 28 17.60 16.66 -4.99
C LEU A 28 16.32 16.30 -5.77
N PHE A 29 16.34 16.36 -7.09
CA PHE A 29 15.23 15.92 -7.96
C PHE A 29 15.02 14.41 -7.92
N PHE A 30 16.10 13.62 -7.95
CA PHE A 30 16.08 12.17 -7.77
C PHE A 30 15.51 11.78 -6.38
N PHE A 31 15.78 12.58 -5.35
CA PHE A 31 15.19 12.38 -4.01
C PHE A 31 13.70 12.71 -3.93
N GLN A 32 13.17 13.61 -4.77
CA GLN A 32 11.74 13.95 -4.79
C GLN A 32 10.88 12.92 -5.55
N THR A 33 11.46 12.19 -6.52
CA THR A 33 10.71 11.25 -7.38
C THR A 33 10.46 9.86 -6.77
N SER A 34 10.91 9.59 -5.53
CA SER A 34 10.77 8.27 -4.89
C SER A 34 9.48 8.08 -4.08
N SER A 35 8.65 9.12 -3.97
CA SER A 35 7.37 9.07 -3.24
C SER A 35 6.28 8.47 -4.11
N GLY A 36 6.37 7.17 -4.37
CA GLY A 36 5.27 6.47 -4.99
C GLY A 36 4.02 6.58 -4.10
N ALA A 37 2.91 7.04 -4.68
CA ALA A 37 1.72 7.43 -3.94
C ALA A 37 1.21 6.27 -3.05
N ASN A 38 0.99 6.56 -1.76
CA ASN A 38 0.36 5.62 -0.84
C ASN A 38 -1.16 5.64 -1.10
N PRO A 39 -1.73 4.57 -1.66
CA PRO A 39 -3.16 4.50 -1.94
C PRO A 39 -4.03 4.63 -0.68
N CYS A 40 -3.56 4.25 0.51
CA CYS A 40 -4.34 4.35 1.76
C CYS A 40 -4.53 5.79 2.26
N GLN A 41 -3.80 6.78 1.73
CA GLN A 41 -3.96 8.18 2.11
C GLN A 41 -5.06 8.89 1.30
N ASP A 42 -5.48 8.32 0.17
CA ASP A 42 -6.49 8.89 -0.70
C ASP A 42 -7.58 7.85 -0.97
N TYR A 43 -8.78 8.08 -0.42
CA TYR A 43 -9.95 7.22 -0.61
C TYR A 43 -10.39 7.04 -2.07
N SER A 44 -9.89 7.85 -3.01
CA SER A 44 -10.10 7.64 -4.45
C SER A 44 -9.18 6.57 -5.04
N LEU A 45 -8.08 6.21 -4.35
CA LEU A 45 -7.07 5.26 -4.82
C LEU A 45 -7.27 3.85 -4.25
N HIS A 46 -8.18 3.66 -3.29
CA HIS A 46 -8.51 2.37 -2.72
C HIS A 46 -10.01 2.23 -2.47
N ASP A 47 -10.51 1.01 -2.59
CA ASP A 47 -11.91 0.64 -2.37
C ASP A 47 -12.14 -0.07 -1.02
N CYS A 48 -11.35 0.23 0.02
CA CYS A 48 -11.50 -0.44 1.32
C CYS A 48 -12.84 -0.06 1.96
N ASP A 49 -13.41 -0.92 2.80
CA ASP A 49 -14.56 -0.50 3.63
C ASP A 49 -14.16 0.69 4.52
N ALA A 50 -15.09 1.60 4.78
CA ALA A 50 -14.84 2.78 5.61
C ALA A 50 -14.35 2.44 7.03
N VAL A 51 -14.69 1.25 7.56
CA VAL A 51 -14.21 0.79 8.86
C VAL A 51 -13.02 -0.15 8.77
N ALA A 52 -12.53 -0.49 7.57
CA ALA A 52 -11.39 -1.39 7.40
C ALA A 52 -10.05 -0.68 7.71
N GLU A 53 -9.10 -1.45 8.20
CA GLU A 53 -7.69 -1.07 8.27
C GLU A 53 -7.07 -1.20 6.86
N CYS A 54 -6.32 -0.19 6.42
CA CYS A 54 -5.63 -0.16 5.13
C CYS A 54 -4.11 -0.18 5.35
N ASP A 55 -3.45 -1.17 4.78
CA ASP A 55 -2.00 -1.35 4.80
C ASP A 55 -1.43 -1.19 3.39
N SER A 56 -0.44 -0.32 3.21
CA SER A 56 0.27 -0.09 1.94
C SER A 56 1.74 -0.39 2.11
N GLU A 57 2.19 -1.54 1.59
CA GLU A 57 3.60 -1.96 1.68
C GLU A 57 4.47 -1.30 0.59
N GLN A 58 3.88 -1.02 -0.57
CA GLN A 58 4.57 -0.47 -1.73
C GLN A 58 3.69 0.58 -2.43
N PRO A 59 4.27 1.55 -3.13
CA PRO A 59 3.53 2.50 -3.95
C PRO A 59 2.48 1.85 -4.84
N GLY A 60 1.25 2.36 -4.80
CA GLY A 60 0.15 1.83 -5.61
C GLY A 60 -0.35 0.43 -5.21
N PHE A 61 0.25 -0.22 -4.19
CA PHE A 61 -0.24 -1.47 -3.64
C PHE A 61 -0.92 -1.25 -2.29
N PHE A 62 -2.02 -1.95 -2.06
CA PHE A 62 -2.80 -1.82 -0.83
C PHE A 62 -3.48 -3.13 -0.46
N GLN A 63 -3.63 -3.33 0.84
CA GLN A 63 -4.38 -4.42 1.42
C GLN A 63 -5.35 -3.88 2.46
N CYS A 64 -6.60 -4.36 2.40
CA CYS A 64 -7.62 -4.00 3.36
C CYS A 64 -7.88 -5.16 4.31
N LYS A 65 -8.14 -4.85 5.58
CA LYS A 65 -8.46 -5.84 6.61
C LYS A 65 -9.52 -5.31 7.54
N CYS A 66 -10.52 -6.13 7.87
CA CYS A 66 -11.50 -5.73 8.88
C CYS A 66 -10.85 -5.72 10.28
N PRO A 67 -11.11 -4.67 11.09
CA PRO A 67 -10.57 -4.57 12.43
C PRO A 67 -11.19 -5.63 13.36
N ARG A 68 -10.60 -5.78 14.55
CA ARG A 68 -11.12 -6.71 15.56
C ARG A 68 -12.58 -6.38 15.92
N GLY A 69 -13.41 -7.41 16.03
CA GLY A 69 -14.84 -7.24 16.27
C GLY A 69 -15.65 -6.95 15.00
N TYR A 70 -15.05 -7.03 13.82
CA TYR A 70 -15.75 -7.00 12.53
C TYR A 70 -15.47 -8.31 11.77
N VAL A 71 -16.45 -8.75 10.99
CA VAL A 71 -16.33 -9.89 10.07
C VAL A 71 -16.37 -9.39 8.64
N ASP A 72 -15.50 -9.95 7.82
CA ASP A 72 -15.48 -9.69 6.39
C ASP A 72 -16.62 -10.45 5.70
N VAL A 73 -17.50 -9.70 5.04
CA VAL A 73 -18.63 -10.20 4.25
C VAL A 73 -18.46 -9.93 2.76
N SER A 74 -17.23 -9.65 2.32
CA SER A 74 -16.90 -9.43 0.91
C SER A 74 -17.20 -10.70 0.09
N PRO A 75 -17.61 -10.57 -1.19
CA PRO A 75 -17.88 -11.73 -2.05
C PRO A 75 -16.65 -12.63 -2.23
N ASP A 76 -15.48 -12.00 -2.39
CA ASP A 76 -14.21 -12.67 -2.67
C ASP A 76 -13.20 -12.46 -1.53
N ARG A 77 -13.47 -13.01 -0.34
CA ARG A 77 -12.60 -12.87 0.84
C ARG A 77 -11.14 -13.29 0.63
N ARG A 78 -10.87 -14.20 -0.32
CA ARG A 78 -9.51 -14.68 -0.61
C ARG A 78 -8.69 -13.71 -1.47
N ARG A 79 -9.36 -12.97 -2.36
CA ARG A 79 -8.71 -12.09 -3.33
C ARG A 79 -8.86 -10.61 -2.99
N MET A 80 -9.97 -10.25 -2.35
CA MET A 80 -10.34 -8.88 -2.00
C MET A 80 -10.92 -8.86 -0.58
N PRO A 81 -10.09 -9.08 0.45
CA PRO A 81 -10.53 -8.93 1.83
C PRO A 81 -10.80 -7.46 2.18
N GLY A 82 -11.59 -7.22 3.23
CA GLY A 82 -11.74 -5.90 3.86
C GLY A 82 -12.52 -4.86 3.05
N ARG A 83 -13.22 -5.26 1.99
CA ARG A 83 -14.09 -4.36 1.17
C ARG A 83 -15.47 -4.17 1.77
N LYS A 84 -15.93 -5.13 2.57
CA LYS A 84 -17.19 -5.09 3.28
C LYS A 84 -17.01 -5.65 4.69
N CYS A 85 -17.02 -4.77 5.68
CA CYS A 85 -16.88 -5.13 7.09
C CYS A 85 -18.21 -4.94 7.83
N LYS A 86 -18.65 -5.97 8.55
CA LYS A 86 -19.84 -5.91 9.41
C LYS A 86 -19.46 -6.18 10.86
N ARG A 87 -20.04 -5.42 11.80
CA ARG A 87 -19.81 -5.66 13.24
C ARG A 87 -20.13 -7.11 13.57
N ALA A 88 -19.14 -7.81 14.10
CA ALA A 88 -19.33 -9.13 14.66
C ALA A 88 -20.14 -8.96 15.95
N SER A 89 -21.41 -9.35 15.91
CA SER A 89 -22.17 -9.55 17.14
C SER A 89 -21.39 -10.55 18.01
N LEU A 90 -21.37 -10.36 19.33
CA LEU A 90 -20.69 -11.29 20.25
C LEU A 90 -21.15 -12.76 20.06
N THR A 91 -22.35 -12.98 19.53
CA THR A 91 -22.83 -14.31 19.10
C THR A 91 -22.06 -14.92 17.91
N LEU A 92 -21.51 -14.11 17.00
CA LEU A 92 -20.72 -14.55 15.83
C LEU A 92 -19.23 -14.76 16.13
N GLY A 93 -18.64 -14.00 17.06
CA GLY A 93 -17.22 -14.14 17.42
C GLY A 93 -16.90 -15.45 18.12
N ILE A 94 -17.81 -15.94 18.97
CA ILE A 94 -17.72 -17.26 19.61
C ILE A 94 -17.94 -18.37 18.57
N GLY A 95 -18.88 -18.14 17.63
CA GLY A 95 -19.19 -19.05 16.52
C GLY A 95 -18.02 -19.28 15.55
N LEU A 96 -17.23 -18.26 15.20
CA LEU A 96 -16.08 -18.41 14.29
C LEU A 96 -14.90 -19.17 14.92
N ASN A 97 -14.66 -19.00 16.23
CA ASN A 97 -13.64 -19.77 16.96
C ASN A 97 -14.08 -21.24 17.14
N LEU A 98 -15.36 -21.47 17.44
CA LEU A 98 -15.95 -22.80 17.49
C LEU A 98 -15.97 -23.45 16.10
N GLN A 99 -16.31 -22.72 15.04
CA GLN A 99 -16.31 -23.22 13.66
C GLN A 99 -14.90 -23.57 13.17
N ARG A 100 -13.85 -22.81 13.53
CA ARG A 100 -12.48 -23.20 13.21
C ARG A 100 -12.08 -24.49 13.95
N ARG A 101 -12.42 -24.63 15.23
CA ARG A 101 -12.19 -25.88 16.00
C ARG A 101 -13.02 -27.04 15.49
N LEU A 102 -14.30 -26.83 15.17
CA LEU A 102 -15.20 -27.84 14.61
C LEU A 102 -14.74 -28.23 13.21
N ASN A 103 -14.40 -27.30 12.31
CA ASN A 103 -13.84 -27.62 11.00
C ASN A 103 -12.51 -28.39 11.12
N HIS A 104 -11.64 -28.04 12.07
CA HIS A 104 -10.41 -28.78 12.33
C HIS A 104 -10.70 -30.19 12.91
N HIS A 105 -11.70 -30.32 13.77
CA HIS A 105 -12.16 -31.60 14.33
C HIS A 105 -12.82 -32.48 13.25
N GLN A 106 -13.66 -31.90 12.38
CA GLN A 106 -14.29 -32.56 11.24
C GLN A 106 -13.28 -32.92 10.14
N ASN A 107 -12.21 -32.11 9.95
CA ASN A 107 -11.10 -32.48 9.07
C ASN A 107 -10.33 -33.69 9.62
N MET A 108 -10.11 -33.77 10.94
CA MET A 108 -9.47 -34.92 11.59
C MET A 108 -10.34 -36.19 11.50
N LEU A 109 -11.67 -36.06 11.65
CA LEU A 109 -12.60 -37.18 11.46
C LEU A 109 -12.65 -37.65 9.99
N ASN A 110 -12.70 -36.72 9.03
CA ASN A 110 -12.69 -37.06 7.60
C ASN A 110 -11.35 -37.65 7.12
N LEU A 111 -10.23 -37.27 7.74
CA LEU A 111 -8.91 -37.87 7.44
C LEU A 111 -8.83 -39.30 7.99
N GLY A 112 -9.37 -39.57 9.19
CA GLY A 112 -9.46 -40.92 9.75
C GLY A 112 -10.35 -41.86 8.93
N GLN A 113 -11.40 -41.33 8.31
CA GLN A 113 -12.35 -42.11 7.50
C GLN A 113 -11.84 -42.42 6.08
N ARG A 114 -10.73 -41.81 5.65
CA ARG A 114 -10.02 -42.16 4.39
C ARG A 114 -8.87 -43.14 4.58
N ILE A 115 -8.43 -43.37 5.81
CA ILE A 115 -7.33 -44.30 6.14
C ILE A 115 -7.88 -45.71 6.45
N CYS A 116 -9.18 -45.84 6.76
CA CYS A 116 -9.87 -47.13 6.93
C CYS A 116 -10.39 -47.73 5.60
N CYS A 117 -9.57 -47.71 4.55
CA CYS A 117 -9.78 -48.52 3.34
C CYS A 117 -8.56 -49.41 3.12
#